data_AF-A0A9Q9I856-F1
#
_entry.id   AF-A0A9Q9I856-F1
#
_cell.length_a   1.000
_cell.length_b   1.000
_cell.length_c   1.000
_cell.angle_alpha   90.00
_cell.angle_beta   90.00
_cell.angle_gamma   90.00
#
_symmetry.space_group_name_H-M   'P 1'
#
loop_
_entity.id
_entity.type
_entity.pdbx_description
1 polymer ?
#
loop_
_entity_poly.entity_id
_entity_poly.type
_entity_poly.pdbx_seq_one_letter_code
_entity_poly.pdbx_strand_id
1 'polypeptide(L)' 'MTADRKRQAREKFLLGGIVVKAGLSKADRAFLLGGLTELARVIPGSAEHRRLRDIGEEAFKAPLFDPSSPCVEENSGWR' A
#
# COMPACT_ATOMS: atom_id res chain seq x y z
N MET A 1 11.59 -7.05 26.33
CA MET A 1 12.33 -6.19 25.37
C MET A 1 12.56 -6.83 24.00
N THR A 2 12.84 -8.14 23.89
CA THR A 2 13.12 -8.81 22.59
C THR A 2 11.88 -9.20 21.78
N ALA A 3 10.75 -9.48 22.44
CA ALA A 3 9.49 -9.84 21.79
C ALA A 3 8.84 -8.66 21.04
N ASP A 4 8.87 -7.46 21.61
CA ASP A 4 8.32 -6.26 20.96
C ASP A 4 9.08 -5.86 19.69
N ARG A 5 10.41 -6.02 19.67
CA ARG A 5 11.23 -5.76 18.48
C ARG A 5 10.89 -6.72 17.34
N LYS A 6 10.66 -8.01 17.65
CA LYS A 6 10.23 -9.02 16.66
C LYS A 6 8.84 -8.70 16.11
N ARG A 7 7.90 -8.25 16.94
CA ARG A 7 6.55 -7.86 16.51
C ARG A 7 6.58 -6.65 15.57
N GLN A 8 7.32 -5.60 15.93
CA GLN A 8 7.47 -4.40 15.10
C GLN A 8 8.10 -4.68 13.74
N ALA A 9 9.10 -5.57 13.68
CA ALA A 9 9.71 -5.96 12.42
C ALA A 9 8.71 -6.69 11.50
N ARG A 10 7.87 -7.56 12.06
CA ARG A 10 6.83 -8.29 11.33
C ARG A 10 5.70 -7.38 10.84
N GLU A 11 5.24 -6.45 11.67
CA GLU A 11 4.23 -5.44 11.28
C GLU A 11 4.72 -4.56 10.13
N LYS A 12 5.97 -4.08 10.19
CA LYS A 12 6.60 -3.32 9.11
C LYS A 12 6.76 -4.14 7.82
N PHE A 13 7.05 -5.43 7.94
CA PHE A 13 7.17 -6.33 6.80
C PHE A 13 5.83 -6.55 6.10
N LEU A 14 4.75 -6.75 6.87
CA LEU A 14 3.40 -6.92 6.32
C LEU A 14 2.94 -5.67 5.57
N LEU A 15 3.15 -4.48 6.15
CA LEU A 15 2.83 -3.20 5.49
C LEU A 15 3.65 -2.99 4.22
N GLY A 16 4.96 -3.32 4.25
CA GLY A 16 5.80 -3.31 3.04
C GLY A 16 5.30 -4.25 1.94
N GLY A 17 4.80 -5.44 2.32
CA GLY A 17 4.20 -6.39 1.39
C GLY A 17 2.95 -5.86 0.66
N ILE A 18 2.14 -5.03 1.33
CA ILE A 18 0.96 -4.38 0.72
C ILE A 18 1.41 -3.40 -0.38
N VAL A 19 2.42 -2.57 -0.10
CA VAL A 19 2.96 -1.58 -1.05
C VAL A 19 3.52 -2.27 -2.29
N VAL A 20 4.27 -3.36 -2.11
CA VAL A 20 4.80 -4.16 -3.23
C VAL A 20 3.66 -4.77 -4.06
N LYS A 21 2.63 -5.34 -3.41
CA LYS A 21 1.50 -5.96 -4.10
C LYS A 21 0.65 -4.95 -4.88
N ALA A 22 0.60 -3.70 -4.41
CA ALA A 22 -0.03 -2.59 -5.12
C ALA A 22 0.81 -2.03 -6.29
N GLY A 23 2.00 -2.59 -6.56
CA GLY A 23 2.88 -2.11 -7.64
C GLY A 23 3.61 -0.80 -7.29
N LEU A 24 3.66 -0.42 -6.01
CA LEU A 24 4.20 0.87 -5.56
C LEU A 24 5.58 0.75 -4.92
N SER A 25 6.32 -0.33 -5.20
CA SER A 25 7.63 -0.59 -4.60
C SER A 25 8.69 0.46 -4.93
N LYS A 26 8.50 1.20 -6.03
CA LYS A 26 9.39 2.29 -6.48
C LYS A 26 8.82 3.69 -6.24
N ALA A 27 7.62 3.80 -5.68
CA ALA A 27 6.97 5.09 -5.45
C ALA A 27 7.68 5.88 -4.34
N ASP A 28 7.64 7.20 -4.44
CA ASP A 28 8.17 8.12 -3.44
C ASP A 28 7.52 7.92 -2.07
N ARG A 29 8.32 8.07 -1.01
CA ARG A 29 7.87 7.81 0.37
C ARG A 29 6.89 8.87 0.86
N ALA A 30 7.04 10.12 0.46
CA ALA A 30 6.10 11.19 0.81
C ALA A 30 4.77 10.99 0.08
N PHE A 31 4.80 10.55 -1.18
CA PHE A 31 3.59 10.16 -1.92
C PHE A 31 2.82 9.04 -1.19
N LEU A 32 3.50 7.95 -0.83
CA LEU A 32 2.90 6.83 -0.09
C LEU A 32 2.31 7.28 1.26
N LEU A 33 3.06 8.05 2.04
CA LEU A 33 2.60 8.55 3.34
C LEU A 33 1.40 9.50 3.19
N GLY A 34 1.41 10.36 2.17
CA GLY A 34 0.30 11.26 1.86
C GLY A 34 -0.98 10.47 1.56
N GLY A 35 -0.90 9.48 0.67
CA GLY A 35 -2.04 8.61 0.35
C GLY A 35 -2.57 7.85 1.56
N LEU A 36 -1.68 7.27 2.38
CA LEU A 36 -2.08 6.59 3.63
C LEU A 36 -2.73 7.54 4.64
N THR A 37 -2.29 8.81 4.69
CA THR A 37 -2.88 9.83 5.56
C THR A 37 -4.29 10.20 5.12
N GLU A 38 -4.54 10.32 3.81
CA GLU A 38 -5.90 10.51 3.29
C GLU A 38 -6.78 9.28 3.58
N LEU A 39 -6.24 8.07 3.39
CA LEU A 39 -6.95 6.83 3.74
C LEU A 39 -7.31 6.74 5.23
N ALA A 40 -6.47 7.24 6.13
CA ALA A 40 -6.74 7.25 7.57
C ALA A 40 -7.93 8.15 7.95
N ARG A 41 -8.35 9.08 7.08
CA ARG A 41 -9.52 9.93 7.29
C ARG A 41 -10.83 9.30 6.84
N VAL A 42 -10.77 8.19 6.10
CA VAL A 42 -11.96 7.50 5.60
C VAL A 42 -12.73 6.89 6.77
N ILE A 43 -14.02 7.19 6.86
CA ILE A 43 -14.90 6.71 7.93
C ILE A 43 -15.08 5.19 7.81
N PRO A 44 -14.76 4.39 8.85
CA PRO A 44 -15.00 2.95 8.84
C PRO A 44 -16.46 2.62 8.58
N GLY A 45 -16.71 1.68 7.66
CA GLY A 45 -18.07 1.29 7.28
C GLY A 45 -18.79 2.28 6.35
N SER A 46 -18.14 3.35 5.92
CA SER A 46 -18.64 4.16 4.80
C SER A 46 -18.62 3.36 3.48
N ALA A 47 -19.32 3.89 2.46
CA ALA A 47 -19.29 3.30 1.12
C ALA A 47 -17.88 3.30 0.52
N GLU A 48 -17.11 4.36 0.75
CA GLU A 48 -15.72 4.48 0.33
C GLU A 48 -14.83 3.42 1.01
N HIS A 49 -14.95 3.27 2.34
CA HIS A 49 -14.22 2.24 3.08
C HIS A 49 -14.51 0.83 2.53
N ARG A 50 -15.79 0.50 2.28
CA ARG A 50 -16.17 -0.80 1.69
C ARG A 50 -15.57 -0.97 0.29
N ARG A 51 -15.71 0.02 -0.59
CA ARG A 51 -15.16 -0.02 -1.94
C ARG A 51 -13.65 -0.28 -1.94
N LEU A 52 -12.90 0.46 -1.12
CA LEU A 52 -11.44 0.31 -1.02
C LEU A 52 -11.04 -1.06 -0.49
N ARG A 53 -11.80 -1.58 0.49
CA ARG A 53 -11.62 -2.93 1.00
C ARG A 53 -11.87 -3.99 -0.08
N ASP A 54 -12.96 -3.88 -0.83
CA ASP A 54 -13.31 -4.84 -1.88
C ASP A 54 -12.24 -4.87 -2.98
N ILE A 55 -11.73 -3.70 -3.40
CA ILE A 55 -10.60 -3.60 -4.33
C ILE A 55 -9.36 -4.30 -3.76
N GLY A 56 -9.05 -4.08 -2.48
CA GLY A 56 -7.94 -4.73 -1.80
C GLY A 56 -8.10 -6.26 -1.77
N GLU A 57 -9.28 -6.77 -1.42
CA GLU A 57 -9.57 -8.20 -1.37
C GLU A 57 -9.36 -8.86 -2.74
N GLU A 58 -9.83 -8.22 -3.82
CA GLU A 58 -9.62 -8.72 -5.19
C GLU A 58 -8.15 -8.68 -5.61
N ALA A 59 -7.44 -7.59 -5.30
CA ALA A 59 -6.00 -7.51 -5.54
C ALA A 59 -5.25 -8.61 -4.77
N PHE A 60 -5.71 -8.99 -3.57
CA PHE A 60 -5.11 -10.07 -2.81
C PHE A 60 -5.34 -11.47 -3.40
N LYS A 61 -6.50 -11.70 -4.02
CA LYS A 61 -6.85 -12.96 -4.69
C LYS A 61 -6.18 -13.12 -6.05
N ALA A 62 -5.91 -12.02 -6.75
CA ALA A 62 -5.21 -12.05 -8.03
C ALA A 62 -3.80 -12.69 -7.87
N PRO A 63 -3.40 -13.60 -8.77
CA PRO A 63 -2.00 -14.00 -8.90
C PRO A 63 -1.14 -12.75 -9.06
N LEU A 64 0.05 -12.74 -8.46
CA LEU A 64 0.98 -11.58 -8.47
C LEU A 64 0.95 -10.90 -9.84
N PHE A 65 0.55 -9.62 -9.82
CA PHE A 65 0.52 -8.73 -10.98
C PHE A 65 1.75 -8.97 -11.85
N ASP A 66 1.49 -9.28 -13.12
CA ASP A 66 2.53 -9.35 -14.14
C ASP A 66 3.29 -8.00 -14.12
N PRO A 67 4.62 -7.99 -13.86
CA PRO A 67 5.43 -6.77 -13.80
C PRO A 67 5.45 -5.97 -15.11
N SER A 68 4.78 -6.43 -16.17
CA SER A 68 4.55 -5.74 -17.43
C SER A 68 3.42 -4.68 -17.40
N SER A 69 2.60 -4.64 -16.34
CA SER A 69 1.67 -3.51 -16.11
C SER A 69 2.46 -2.23 -15.86
N PRO A 70 2.01 -1.04 -16.33
CA PRO A 70 2.79 0.17 -16.22
C PRO A 70 3.01 0.45 -14.74
N CYS A 71 4.23 0.13 -14.27
CA CYS A 71 4.76 0.68 -13.04
C CYS A 71 4.49 2.16 -13.13
N VAL A 72 3.92 2.75 -12.09
CA VAL A 72 3.88 4.20 -11.95
C VAL A 72 5.34 4.64 -11.90
N GLU A 73 5.89 4.93 -13.08
CA GLU A 73 7.20 5.50 -13.25
C GLU A 73 7.04 6.96 -12.89
N GLU A 74 7.35 7.25 -11.63
CA GLU A 74 7.29 8.59 -11.09
C GLU A 74 8.39 9.40 -11.77
N ASN A 75 8.01 10.00 -12.90
CA ASN A 75 8.85 10.93 -13.63
C ASN A 75 9.04 12.15 -12.73
N SER A 76 10.17 12.18 -12.03
CA SER A 76 10.68 13.29 -11.21
C SER A 76 11.10 14.47 -12.09
N GLY A 77 10.20 14.87 -12.98
CA GLY A 77 10.31 16.02 -13.87
C GLY A 77 9.43 17.16 -13.39
N TRP A 78 9.65 17.66 -12.18
CA TRP A 78 9.15 18.97 -11.76
C TRP A 78 10.33 19.77 -11.21
N ARG A 79 10.73 20.76 -12.02
CA ARG A 79 11.68 21.84 -11.69
C ARG A 79 11.04 22.84 -10.75
#